data_AF-W1NKH9-F1
#
_entry.id   AF-W1NKH9-F1
#
_cell.length_a   1.000
_cell.length_b   1.000
_cell.length_c   1.000
_cell.angle_alpha   90.00
_cell.angle_beta   90.00
_cell.angle_gamma   90.00
#
_symmetry.space_group_name_H-M   'P 1'
#
loop_
_entity.id
_entity.type
_entity.pdbx_description
1 polymer ?
#
loop_
_entity_poly.entity_id
_entity_poly.type
_entity_poly.pdbx_seq_one_letter_code
_entity_poly.pdbx_strand_id
1 'polypeptide(L)'
;MKKEIRQRETEKRADKAFGKQWEWCEGAPEVFVCPISREPMRDPVTLCTGQTYDRSSILTWLASGGLTCPATNTPLSDTSLTPNSTLRRLIQSHFSQNSLSTSASLLVHRLKVAKRRPHRISALSSLLSLARSHEEAMEVLANLDVPSLLAQSLTPLTPPSVAALSADLLSLLPLNPDVLSLLRHPDAFSLLVDLLHEAPAASQVAAASVLHSAIATAPPDFGSVSSFRLLFGALRLARSPRSESFSAGVRLLHAVCRWAEARTLLMRAGAIPCLLDILPVAEGADAQTCMEVLEQLSKEGAEALRSCERAVPNIVNTLMRVSERCTALGLSVLLRLCTHGAGIGMEAKLAAKLLLILQSTCEPAVKQRARNLLKLCSRGHGEGLSMFASKCGLDLSYTIH
;
A
#
# COMPACT_ATOMS: atom_id res chain seq x y z
N MET A 1 -49.44 5.95 -29.25
CA MET A 1 -50.19 5.54 -28.04
C MET A 1 -49.47 4.55 -27.12
N LYS A 2 -49.36 3.22 -27.40
CA LYS A 2 -48.68 2.27 -26.46
C LYS A 2 -47.17 2.52 -26.23
N LYS A 3 -46.44 3.06 -27.22
CA LYS A 3 -45.02 3.44 -27.09
C LYS A 3 -44.81 4.69 -26.24
N GLU A 4 -45.65 5.72 -26.40
CA GLU A 4 -45.57 6.97 -25.61
C GLU A 4 -45.97 6.76 -24.14
N ILE A 5 -46.93 5.86 -23.87
CA ILE A 5 -47.30 5.48 -22.50
C ILE A 5 -46.12 4.78 -21.81
N ARG A 6 -45.44 3.84 -22.50
CA ARG A 6 -44.23 3.19 -21.98
C ARG A 6 -43.09 4.17 -21.73
N GLN A 7 -42.90 5.16 -22.61
CA GLN A 7 -41.85 6.17 -22.48
C GLN A 7 -42.10 7.11 -21.28
N ARG A 8 -43.35 7.55 -21.09
CA ARG A 8 -43.79 8.32 -19.92
C ARG A 8 -43.73 7.53 -18.62
N GLU A 9 -43.96 6.21 -18.66
CA GLU A 9 -43.80 5.33 -17.49
C GLU A 9 -42.34 5.08 -17.13
N THR A 10 -41.43 4.99 -18.12
CA THR A 10 -39.99 4.88 -17.88
C THR A 10 -39.39 6.18 -17.34
N GLU A 11 -39.82 7.34 -17.85
CA GLU A 11 -39.41 8.66 -17.32
C GLU A 11 -39.92 8.86 -15.89
N LYS A 12 -41.20 8.53 -15.60
CA LYS A 12 -41.73 8.58 -14.23
C LYS A 12 -41.05 7.61 -13.27
N ARG A 13 -40.61 6.43 -13.74
CA ARG A 13 -39.82 5.48 -12.92
C ARG A 13 -38.39 5.98 -12.69
N ALA A 14 -37.77 6.60 -13.69
CA ALA A 14 -36.45 7.23 -13.55
C ALA A 14 -36.51 8.42 -12.58
N ASP A 15 -37.54 9.27 -12.66
CA ASP A 15 -37.74 10.40 -11.75
C ASP A 15 -38.00 9.97 -10.31
N LYS A 16 -38.71 8.85 -10.11
CA LYS A 16 -39.00 8.29 -8.79
C LYS A 16 -37.82 7.52 -8.19
N ALA A 17 -36.97 6.93 -9.04
CA ALA A 17 -35.70 6.33 -8.61
C ALA A 17 -34.66 7.42 -8.28
N PHE A 18 -34.60 8.48 -9.08
CA PHE A 18 -33.71 9.61 -8.86
C PHE A 18 -34.10 10.37 -7.58
N GLY A 19 -35.38 10.69 -7.37
CA GLY A 19 -35.86 11.36 -6.14
C GLY A 19 -35.70 10.57 -4.84
N LYS A 20 -35.42 9.25 -4.92
CA LYS A 20 -35.06 8.42 -3.76
C LYS A 20 -33.55 8.36 -3.49
N GLN A 21 -32.73 8.79 -4.45
CA GLN A 21 -31.27 8.62 -4.41
C GLN A 21 -30.54 9.76 -3.68
N TRP A 22 -31.23 10.86 -3.40
CA TRP A 22 -30.72 11.99 -2.63
C TRP A 22 -31.79 12.39 -1.62
N GLU A 23 -31.85 11.70 -0.48
CA GLU A 23 -32.44 12.35 0.70
C GLU A 23 -31.65 13.62 0.97
N TRP A 24 -32.35 14.75 1.04
CA TRP A 24 -31.75 16.06 1.27
C TRP A 24 -30.90 16.04 2.55
N CYS A 25 -29.59 16.20 2.40
CA CYS A 25 -28.72 16.52 3.52
C CYS A 25 -28.82 18.04 3.76
N GLU A 26 -29.21 18.46 4.96
CA GLU A 26 -28.98 19.82 5.44
C GLU A 26 -27.48 20.15 5.23
N GLY A 27 -27.16 21.03 4.27
CA GLY A 27 -25.77 21.41 3.96
C GLY A 27 -25.37 21.50 2.48
N ALA A 28 -26.27 21.27 1.53
CA ALA A 28 -25.96 21.49 0.12
C ALA A 28 -25.75 23.01 -0.19
N PRO A 29 -24.65 23.41 -0.88
CA PRO A 29 -24.43 24.80 -1.29
C PRO A 29 -25.61 25.37 -2.07
N GLU A 30 -25.99 26.62 -1.77
CA GLU A 30 -27.13 27.29 -2.45
C GLU A 30 -26.99 27.33 -3.97
N VAL A 31 -25.75 27.37 -4.48
CA VAL A 31 -25.44 27.36 -5.92
C VAL A 31 -25.89 26.08 -6.64
N PHE A 32 -26.16 24.98 -5.92
CA PHE A 32 -26.68 23.73 -6.49
C PHE A 32 -28.20 23.66 -6.52
N VAL A 33 -28.87 24.61 -5.89
CA VAL A 33 -30.32 24.64 -5.71
C VAL A 33 -30.95 25.51 -6.78
N CYS A 34 -32.00 25.01 -7.42
CA CYS A 34 -32.76 25.77 -8.41
C CYS A 34 -33.52 26.91 -7.71
N PRO A 35 -33.37 28.18 -8.14
CA PRO A 35 -34.06 29.31 -7.50
C PRO A 35 -35.60 29.23 -7.57
N ILE A 36 -36.15 28.52 -8.55
CA ILE A 36 -37.61 28.36 -8.75
C ILE A 36 -38.16 27.25 -7.84
N SER A 37 -37.71 26.01 -8.01
CA SER A 37 -38.25 24.85 -7.27
C SER A 37 -37.73 24.73 -5.85
N ARG A 38 -36.63 25.43 -5.52
CA ARG A 38 -35.87 25.22 -4.27
C ARG A 38 -35.37 23.79 -4.10
N GLU A 39 -35.22 23.04 -5.19
CA GLU A 39 -34.67 21.67 -5.21
C GLU A 39 -33.30 21.61 -5.92
N PRO A 40 -32.44 20.62 -5.63
CA PRO A 40 -31.17 20.44 -6.33
C PRO A 40 -31.40 20.29 -7.84
N MET A 41 -30.62 21.02 -8.63
CA MET A 41 -30.73 20.99 -10.09
C MET A 41 -30.29 19.62 -10.62
N ARG A 42 -31.18 18.92 -11.33
CA ARG A 42 -30.87 17.65 -12.00
C ARG A 42 -30.21 17.89 -13.35
N ASP A 43 -30.71 18.90 -14.05
CA ASP A 43 -30.25 19.29 -15.37
C ASP A 43 -30.10 20.81 -15.45
N PRO A 44 -29.01 21.37 -14.89
CA PRO A 44 -28.81 22.80 -14.80
C PRO A 44 -28.64 23.44 -16.19
N VAL A 45 -29.43 24.47 -16.45
CA VAL A 45 -29.41 25.29 -17.67
C VAL A 45 -29.34 26.77 -17.29
N THR A 46 -28.54 27.52 -18.04
CA THR A 46 -28.26 28.94 -17.80
C THR A 46 -29.03 29.80 -18.79
N LEU A 47 -29.70 30.83 -18.27
CA LEU A 47 -30.37 31.88 -19.06
C LEU A 47 -29.35 32.91 -19.56
N CYS A 48 -29.77 33.75 -20.51
CA CYS A 48 -28.98 34.89 -21.00
C CYS A 48 -28.55 35.88 -19.89
N THR A 49 -29.26 35.88 -18.76
CA THR A 49 -28.93 36.67 -17.56
C THR A 49 -27.76 36.10 -16.74
N GLY A 50 -27.24 34.92 -17.11
CA GLY A 50 -26.19 34.20 -16.37
C GLY A 50 -26.71 33.39 -15.18
N GLN A 51 -28.00 33.45 -14.86
CA GLN A 51 -28.61 32.66 -13.78
C GLN A 51 -28.91 31.22 -14.25
N THR A 52 -28.70 30.25 -13.36
CA THR A 52 -28.85 28.82 -13.67
C THR A 52 -30.04 28.23 -12.91
N TYR A 53 -30.82 27.41 -13.61
CA TYR A 53 -32.05 26.78 -13.11
C TYR A 53 -32.07 25.31 -13.50
N ASP A 54 -32.92 24.52 -12.84
CA ASP A 54 -33.25 23.21 -13.38
C ASP A 54 -34.08 23.35 -14.66
N ARG A 55 -33.72 22.60 -15.70
CA ARG A 55 -34.37 22.66 -17.02
C ARG A 55 -35.89 22.52 -16.93
N SER A 56 -36.40 21.59 -16.12
CA SER A 56 -37.85 21.37 -16.00
C SER A 56 -38.57 22.58 -15.39
N SER A 57 -37.93 23.22 -14.41
CA SER A 57 -38.50 24.36 -13.69
C SER A 57 -38.55 25.61 -14.55
N ILE A 58 -37.46 25.93 -15.26
CA ILE A 58 -37.43 27.13 -16.11
C ILE A 58 -38.29 26.98 -17.38
N LEU A 59 -38.35 25.78 -17.96
CA LEU A 59 -39.26 25.53 -19.09
C LEU A 59 -40.73 25.70 -18.70
N THR A 60 -41.11 25.25 -17.50
CA THR A 60 -42.47 25.43 -16.97
C THR A 60 -42.78 26.92 -16.75
N TRP A 61 -41.84 27.69 -16.22
CA TRP A 61 -41.96 29.14 -16.06
C TRP A 61 -42.18 29.86 -17.41
N LEU A 62 -41.33 29.58 -18.40
CA LEU A 62 -41.44 30.17 -19.75
C LEU A 62 -42.77 29.78 -20.42
N ALA A 63 -43.20 28.52 -20.28
CA ALA A 63 -44.47 28.04 -20.83
C ALA A 63 -45.71 28.72 -20.19
N SER A 64 -45.60 29.18 -18.93
CA SER A 64 -46.66 29.96 -18.27
C SER A 64 -46.72 31.43 -18.70
N GLY A 65 -45.91 31.85 -19.67
CA GLY A 65 -45.85 33.22 -20.18
C GLY A 65 -44.84 34.12 -19.45
N GLY A 66 -43.94 33.53 -18.64
CA GLY A 66 -42.90 34.28 -17.95
C GLY A 66 -41.85 34.84 -18.92
N LEU A 67 -41.79 36.16 -19.06
CA LEU A 67 -40.81 36.88 -19.89
C LEU A 67 -39.73 37.60 -19.06
N THR A 68 -39.68 37.34 -17.75
CA THR A 68 -38.68 37.87 -16.83
C THR A 68 -37.88 36.74 -16.19
N CYS A 69 -36.63 37.03 -15.86
CA CYS A 69 -35.76 36.14 -15.12
C CYS A 69 -36.29 35.95 -13.68
N PRO A 70 -36.62 34.72 -13.23
CA PRO A 70 -37.23 34.49 -11.92
C PRO A 70 -36.40 34.95 -10.72
N ALA A 71 -35.07 35.00 -10.85
CA ALA A 71 -34.19 35.36 -9.75
C ALA A 71 -33.86 36.87 -9.70
N THR A 72 -33.77 37.53 -10.87
CA THR A 72 -33.34 38.92 -10.97
C THR A 72 -34.47 39.88 -11.35
N ASN A 73 -35.65 39.37 -11.70
CA ASN A 73 -36.80 40.12 -12.21
C ASN A 73 -36.52 40.97 -13.46
N THR A 74 -35.41 40.70 -14.15
CA THR A 74 -35.04 41.42 -15.38
C THR A 74 -35.75 40.82 -16.60
N PRO A 75 -36.25 41.64 -17.54
CA PRO A 75 -36.86 41.14 -18.78
C PRO A 75 -35.83 40.34 -19.60
N LEU A 76 -36.28 39.21 -20.15
CA LEU A 76 -35.45 38.32 -20.96
C LEU A 76 -35.38 38.85 -22.39
N SER A 77 -34.17 39.11 -22.87
CA SER A 77 -33.93 39.46 -24.27
C SER A 77 -34.04 38.26 -25.22
N ASP A 78 -33.81 37.06 -24.68
CA ASP A 78 -33.93 35.78 -25.37
C ASP A 78 -34.35 34.68 -24.37
N THR A 79 -35.06 33.67 -24.86
CA THR A 79 -35.51 32.50 -24.09
C THR A 79 -34.62 31.28 -24.32
N SER A 80 -33.49 31.44 -25.03
CA SER A 80 -32.51 30.37 -25.21
C SER A 80 -31.92 29.88 -23.89
N LEU A 81 -31.77 28.56 -23.79
CA LEU A 81 -31.23 27.87 -22.62
C LEU A 81 -29.91 27.22 -22.97
N THR A 82 -28.85 27.61 -22.27
CA THR A 82 -27.52 27.02 -22.45
C THR A 82 -27.29 25.94 -21.39
N PRO A 83 -27.02 24.66 -21.75
CA PRO A 83 -26.71 23.62 -20.77
C PRO A 83 -25.45 23.94 -19.95
N ASN A 84 -25.53 23.84 -18.62
CA ASN A 84 -24.38 24.03 -17.72
C ASN A 84 -23.82 22.67 -17.28
N SER A 85 -23.08 22.02 -18.18
CA SER A 85 -22.50 20.69 -17.94
C SER A 85 -21.47 20.69 -16.80
N THR A 86 -20.77 21.79 -16.58
CA THR A 86 -19.82 21.95 -15.46
C THR A 86 -20.54 21.90 -14.12
N LEU A 87 -21.61 22.71 -13.94
CA LEU A 87 -22.39 22.70 -12.71
C LEU A 87 -23.06 21.34 -12.48
N ARG A 88 -23.58 20.71 -13.55
CA ARG A 88 -24.17 19.37 -13.48
C ARG A 88 -23.20 18.35 -12.89
N ARG A 89 -21.94 18.37 -13.34
CA ARG A 89 -20.89 17.47 -12.84
C ARG A 89 -20.51 17.77 -11.40
N LEU A 90 -20.45 19.05 -11.00
CA LEU A 90 -20.17 19.45 -9.61
C LEU A 90 -21.28 18.99 -8.66
N ILE A 91 -22.54 19.18 -9.05
CA ILE A 91 -23.71 18.71 -8.31
C ILE A 91 -23.64 17.19 -8.12
N GLN A 92 -23.45 16.44 -9.21
CA GLN A 92 -23.35 14.97 -9.15
C GLN A 92 -22.22 14.49 -8.24
N SER A 93 -21.04 15.12 -8.32
CA SER A 93 -19.91 14.81 -7.46
C SER A 93 -20.23 15.07 -5.98
N HIS A 94 -20.82 16.22 -5.66
CA HIS A 94 -21.15 16.61 -4.28
C HIS A 94 -22.16 15.64 -3.63
N PHE A 95 -23.25 15.33 -4.32
CA PHE A 95 -24.27 14.42 -3.78
C PHE A 95 -23.77 12.97 -3.67
N SER A 96 -22.89 12.53 -4.57
CA SER A 96 -22.26 11.20 -4.48
C SER A 96 -21.34 11.10 -3.25
N GLN A 97 -20.51 12.12 -3.00
CA GLN A 97 -19.65 12.18 -1.82
C GLN A 97 -20.44 12.29 -0.51
N ASN A 98 -21.52 13.09 -0.48
CA ASN A 98 -22.39 13.17 0.69
C ASN A 98 -23.09 11.83 0.97
N SER A 99 -23.60 11.13 -0.05
CA SER A 99 -24.19 9.80 0.12
C SER A 99 -23.18 8.79 0.69
N LEU A 100 -21.92 8.83 0.24
CA LEU A 100 -20.84 8.01 0.79
C LEU A 100 -20.55 8.36 2.25
N SER A 101 -20.45 9.65 2.57
CA SER A 101 -20.22 10.15 3.94
C SER A 101 -21.33 9.76 4.90
N THR A 102 -22.59 9.91 4.50
CA THR A 102 -23.76 9.48 5.29
C THR A 102 -23.72 7.97 5.52
N SER A 103 -23.46 7.19 4.47
CA SER A 103 -23.37 5.73 4.57
C SER A 103 -22.25 5.27 5.51
N ALA A 104 -21.05 5.86 5.37
CA ALA A 104 -19.91 5.60 6.25
C ALA A 104 -20.24 5.97 7.71
N SER A 105 -20.81 7.15 7.94
CA SER A 105 -21.20 7.64 9.26
C SER A 105 -22.20 6.71 9.96
N LEU A 106 -23.21 6.21 9.22
CA LEU A 106 -24.18 5.25 9.74
C LEU A 106 -23.52 3.91 10.13
N LEU A 107 -22.58 3.42 9.32
CA LEU A 107 -21.85 2.19 9.62
C LEU A 107 -20.92 2.34 10.82
N VAL A 108 -20.24 3.48 10.95
CA VAL A 108 -19.40 3.81 12.11
C VAL A 108 -20.25 3.92 13.38
N HIS A 109 -21.42 4.57 13.30
CA HIS A 109 -22.35 4.63 14.43
C HIS A 109 -22.82 3.22 14.84
N ARG A 110 -23.18 2.37 13.87
CA ARG A 110 -23.54 0.96 14.15
C ARG A 110 -22.39 0.21 14.82
N LEU A 111 -21.15 0.43 14.40
CA LEU A 111 -19.98 -0.18 15.02
C LEU A 111 -19.82 0.25 16.49
N LYS A 112 -19.97 1.55 16.79
CA LYS A 112 -19.88 2.10 18.16
C LYS A 112 -20.98 1.55 19.08
N VAL A 113 -22.20 1.39 18.57
CA VAL A 113 -23.35 0.92 19.36
C VAL A 113 -23.40 -0.61 19.47
N ALA A 114 -22.77 -1.34 18.56
CA ALA A 114 -22.85 -2.79 18.49
C ALA A 114 -22.16 -3.47 19.70
N LYS A 115 -22.96 -3.87 20.69
CA LYS A 115 -22.50 -4.66 21.84
C LYS A 115 -22.24 -6.13 21.51
N ARG A 116 -22.99 -6.71 20.57
CA ARG A 116 -22.89 -8.15 20.22
C ARG A 116 -21.93 -8.37 19.04
N ARG A 117 -21.16 -9.46 19.12
CA ARG A 117 -20.21 -9.91 18.09
C ARG A 117 -20.74 -9.92 16.65
N PRO A 118 -21.89 -10.55 16.32
CA PRO A 118 -22.35 -10.61 14.92
C PRO A 118 -22.63 -9.24 14.30
N HIS A 119 -23.14 -8.28 15.09
CA HIS A 119 -23.38 -6.92 14.61
C HIS A 119 -22.09 -6.15 14.37
N ARG A 120 -21.06 -6.34 15.22
CA ARG A 120 -19.73 -5.76 14.99
C ARG A 120 -19.10 -6.30 13.71
N ILE A 121 -19.17 -7.60 13.48
CA ILE A 121 -18.65 -8.25 12.26
C ILE A 121 -19.40 -7.73 11.03
N SER A 122 -20.72 -7.63 11.08
CA SER A 122 -21.53 -7.08 9.97
C SER A 122 -21.19 -5.61 9.66
N ALA A 123 -21.01 -4.78 10.69
CA ALA A 123 -20.60 -3.38 10.50
C ALA A 123 -19.19 -3.28 9.90
N LEU A 124 -18.22 -4.03 10.43
CA LEU A 124 -16.84 -4.03 9.94
C LEU A 124 -16.73 -4.57 8.51
N SER A 125 -17.42 -5.65 8.18
CA SER A 125 -17.45 -6.19 6.81
C SER A 125 -18.08 -5.21 5.82
N SER A 126 -19.12 -4.49 6.23
CA SER A 126 -19.73 -3.44 5.41
C SER A 126 -18.75 -2.28 5.17
N LEU A 127 -18.06 -1.82 6.23
CA LEU A 127 -17.02 -0.78 6.11
C LEU A 127 -15.86 -1.22 5.22
N LEU A 128 -15.41 -2.47 5.36
CA LEU A 128 -14.36 -3.05 4.53
C LEU A 128 -14.78 -3.13 3.06
N SER A 129 -16.03 -3.53 2.79
CA SER A 129 -16.57 -3.54 1.43
C SER A 129 -16.60 -2.14 0.82
N LEU A 130 -17.00 -1.14 1.62
CA LEU A 130 -17.06 0.25 1.20
C LEU A 130 -15.67 0.78 0.85
N ALA A 131 -14.68 0.56 1.72
CA ALA A 131 -13.30 0.99 1.53
C ALA A 131 -12.64 0.33 0.30
N ARG A 132 -12.98 -0.92 -0.01
CA ARG A 132 -12.48 -1.62 -1.21
C ARG A 132 -13.16 -1.17 -2.50
N SER A 133 -14.40 -0.70 -2.42
CA SER A 133 -15.18 -0.29 -3.60
C SER A 133 -14.93 1.15 -4.05
N HIS A 134 -14.56 2.03 -3.12
CA HIS A 134 -14.45 3.47 -3.36
C HIS A 134 -13.16 4.01 -2.74
N GLU A 135 -12.29 4.59 -3.56
CA GLU A 135 -11.04 5.20 -3.09
C GLU A 135 -11.33 6.39 -2.18
N GLU A 136 -12.36 7.17 -2.50
CA GLU A 136 -12.82 8.32 -1.72
C GLU A 136 -13.34 7.91 -0.34
N ALA A 137 -13.82 6.66 -0.17
CA ALA A 137 -14.29 6.17 1.12
C ALA A 137 -13.15 6.07 2.14
N MET A 138 -11.91 5.82 1.72
CA MET A 138 -10.78 5.73 2.64
C MET A 138 -10.49 7.07 3.31
N GLU A 139 -10.57 8.16 2.56
CA GLU A 139 -10.41 9.53 3.10
C GLU A 139 -11.57 9.89 4.03
N VAL A 140 -12.81 9.57 3.65
CA VAL A 140 -13.99 9.78 4.50
C VAL A 140 -13.88 9.00 5.82
N LEU A 141 -13.46 7.73 5.77
CA LEU A 141 -13.29 6.90 6.96
C LEU A 141 -12.15 7.39 7.85
N ALA A 142 -11.06 7.91 7.26
CA ALA A 142 -10.00 8.57 8.00
C ALA A 142 -10.52 9.83 8.73
N ASN A 143 -11.31 10.67 8.05
CA ASN A 143 -11.92 11.88 8.62
C ASN A 143 -12.93 11.58 9.73
N LEU A 144 -13.55 10.40 9.71
CA LEU A 144 -14.44 9.90 10.78
C LEU A 144 -13.69 9.23 11.95
N ASP A 145 -12.36 9.30 11.96
CA ASP A 145 -11.46 8.74 12.98
C ASP A 145 -11.65 7.23 13.20
N VAL A 146 -11.98 6.52 12.11
CA VAL A 146 -12.12 5.06 12.11
C VAL A 146 -10.81 4.36 12.50
N PRO A 147 -9.61 4.77 12.02
CA PRO A 147 -8.36 4.14 12.43
C PRO A 147 -8.15 4.14 13.96
N SER A 148 -8.41 5.25 14.64
CA SER A 148 -8.27 5.35 16.09
C SER A 148 -9.29 4.48 16.82
N LEU A 149 -10.54 4.48 16.36
CA LEU A 149 -11.59 3.61 16.90
C LEU A 149 -11.21 2.13 16.78
N LEU A 150 -10.65 1.70 15.64
CA LEU A 150 -10.23 0.33 15.43
C LEU A 150 -9.04 -0.03 16.32
N ALA A 151 -8.01 0.82 16.38
CA ALA A 151 -6.84 0.60 17.22
C ALA A 151 -7.21 0.49 18.70
N GLN A 152 -8.05 1.39 19.22
CA GLN A 152 -8.56 1.32 20.60
C GLN A 152 -9.43 0.08 20.85
N SER A 153 -10.08 -0.45 19.81
CA SER A 153 -10.90 -1.64 19.92
C SER A 153 -10.09 -2.94 20.02
N LEU A 154 -8.81 -2.93 19.62
CA LEU A 154 -7.90 -4.08 19.68
C LEU A 154 -7.39 -4.29 21.12
N THR A 155 -8.27 -4.81 21.95
CA THR A 155 -8.00 -5.20 23.34
C THR A 155 -7.92 -6.72 23.48
N PRO A 156 -7.32 -7.29 24.54
CA PRO A 156 -7.14 -8.75 24.68
C PRO A 156 -8.45 -9.56 24.65
N LEU A 157 -9.58 -8.89 24.90
CA LEU A 157 -10.93 -9.47 24.86
C LEU A 157 -11.54 -9.51 23.44
N THR A 158 -10.83 -8.99 22.45
CA THR A 158 -11.31 -8.88 21.08
C THR A 158 -11.28 -10.25 20.42
N PRO A 159 -12.42 -10.75 19.89
CA PRO A 159 -12.43 -12.02 19.20
C PRO A 159 -11.59 -11.95 17.91
N PRO A 160 -10.93 -13.05 17.50
CA PRO A 160 -9.98 -13.05 16.38
C PRO A 160 -10.65 -12.64 15.05
N SER A 161 -11.93 -12.95 14.85
CA SER A 161 -12.67 -12.53 13.66
C SER A 161 -12.89 -11.01 13.57
N VAL A 162 -13.07 -10.34 14.71
CA VAL A 162 -13.18 -8.87 14.77
C VAL A 162 -11.80 -8.26 14.60
N ALA A 163 -10.78 -8.81 15.26
CA ALA A 163 -9.41 -8.33 15.13
C ALA A 163 -8.90 -8.45 13.68
N ALA A 164 -9.21 -9.55 12.99
CA ALA A 164 -8.88 -9.76 11.58
C ALA A 164 -9.50 -8.68 10.67
N LEU A 165 -10.81 -8.43 10.80
CA LEU A 165 -11.49 -7.38 10.02
C LEU A 165 -11.00 -5.98 10.36
N SER A 166 -10.68 -5.72 11.63
CA SER A 166 -10.07 -4.45 12.04
C SER A 166 -8.69 -4.27 11.40
N ALA A 167 -7.85 -5.31 11.38
CA ALA A 167 -6.54 -5.27 10.72
C ALA A 167 -6.68 -5.08 9.20
N ASP A 168 -7.62 -5.78 8.56
CA ASP A 168 -7.94 -5.64 7.14
C ASP A 168 -8.29 -4.19 6.80
N LEU A 169 -9.16 -3.56 7.59
CA LEU A 169 -9.58 -2.18 7.37
C LEU A 169 -8.43 -1.19 7.68
N LEU A 170 -7.67 -1.39 8.76
CA LEU A 170 -6.50 -0.56 9.08
C LEU A 170 -5.43 -0.62 8.01
N SER A 171 -5.27 -1.75 7.32
CA SER A 171 -4.28 -1.89 6.24
C SER A 171 -4.58 -1.05 4.99
N LEU A 172 -5.84 -0.62 4.82
CA LEU A 172 -6.29 0.21 3.71
C LEU A 172 -6.31 1.70 4.05
N LEU A 173 -6.41 2.05 5.34
CA LEU A 173 -6.58 3.43 5.78
C LEU A 173 -5.23 4.11 6.06
N PRO A 174 -5.11 5.43 5.85
CA PRO A 174 -3.95 6.18 6.28
C PRO A 174 -3.83 6.16 7.80
N LEU A 175 -2.66 5.76 8.32
CA LEU A 175 -2.39 5.67 9.75
C LEU A 175 -1.56 6.88 10.20
N ASN A 176 -2.16 7.72 11.05
CA ASN A 176 -1.48 8.87 11.66
C ASN A 176 -0.56 8.40 12.82
N PRO A 177 0.39 9.22 13.30
CA PRO A 177 1.32 8.81 14.35
C PRO A 177 0.62 8.41 15.66
N ASP A 178 -0.53 9.00 15.97
CA ASP A 178 -1.31 8.70 17.18
C ASP A 178 -1.88 7.27 17.13
N VAL A 179 -2.47 6.87 15.99
CA VAL A 179 -2.95 5.49 15.76
C VAL A 179 -1.79 4.51 15.82
N LEU A 180 -0.63 4.84 15.25
CA LEU A 180 0.56 3.99 15.34
C LEU A 180 1.03 3.81 16.79
N SER A 181 0.87 4.82 17.65
CA SER A 181 1.18 4.69 19.08
C SER A 181 0.22 3.75 19.80
N LEU A 182 -1.08 3.80 19.47
CA LEU A 182 -2.09 2.88 19.99
C LEU A 182 -1.82 1.44 19.53
N LEU A 183 -1.44 1.24 18.27
CA LEU A 183 -1.10 -0.08 17.73
C LEU A 183 0.19 -0.67 18.29
N ARG A 184 1.09 0.19 18.79
CA ARG A 184 2.29 -0.24 19.51
C ARG A 184 2.01 -0.67 20.94
N HIS A 185 0.83 -0.42 21.52
CA HIS A 185 0.46 -0.91 22.85
C HIS A 185 0.53 -2.46 22.92
N PRO A 186 0.96 -3.11 24.03
CA PRO A 186 1.24 -4.55 24.07
C PRO A 186 0.03 -5.40 23.69
N ASP A 187 -1.16 -4.96 24.09
CA ASP A 187 -2.41 -5.67 23.83
C ASP A 187 -2.77 -5.70 22.33
N ALA A 188 -2.76 -4.54 21.68
CA ALA A 188 -3.05 -4.45 20.26
C ALA A 188 -1.96 -5.16 19.44
N PHE A 189 -0.69 -4.98 19.83
CA PHE A 189 0.45 -5.58 19.16
C PHE A 189 0.44 -7.10 19.25
N SER A 190 0.19 -7.68 20.43
CA SER A 190 0.13 -9.13 20.62
C SER A 190 -0.98 -9.78 19.79
N LEU A 191 -2.17 -9.17 19.74
CA LEU A 191 -3.26 -9.64 18.89
C LEU A 191 -2.91 -9.61 17.41
N LEU A 192 -2.25 -8.53 16.94
CA LEU A 192 -1.80 -8.45 15.55
C LEU A 192 -0.77 -9.55 15.23
N VAL A 193 0.11 -9.89 16.19
CA VAL A 193 1.07 -11.00 16.06
C VAL A 193 0.36 -12.36 16.05
N ASP A 194 -0.69 -12.54 16.84
CA ASP A 194 -1.51 -13.78 16.82
C ASP A 194 -2.24 -13.94 15.49
N LEU A 195 -2.74 -12.84 14.90
CA LEU A 195 -3.34 -12.84 13.56
C LEU A 195 -2.36 -13.27 12.47
N LEU A 196 -1.06 -12.99 12.60
CA LEU A 196 -0.06 -13.49 11.65
C LEU A 196 -0.06 -15.02 11.57
N HIS A 197 -0.48 -15.70 12.64
CA HIS A 197 -0.42 -17.15 12.80
C HIS A 197 -1.74 -17.82 12.44
N GLU A 198 -2.85 -17.30 12.98
CA GLU A 198 -4.14 -17.97 13.02
C GLU A 198 -5.16 -17.42 12.01
N ALA A 199 -4.91 -16.25 11.42
CA ALA A 199 -5.87 -15.61 10.52
C ALA A 199 -5.81 -16.17 9.08
N PRO A 200 -6.85 -15.94 8.26
CA PRO A 200 -6.80 -16.21 6.81
C PRO A 200 -5.67 -15.44 6.11
N ALA A 201 -5.20 -15.92 4.95
CA ALA A 201 -4.05 -15.34 4.24
C ALA A 201 -4.19 -13.83 3.98
N ALA A 202 -5.38 -13.36 3.58
CA ALA A 202 -5.64 -11.93 3.38
C ALA A 202 -5.46 -11.11 4.67
N SER A 203 -5.98 -11.61 5.80
CA SER A 203 -5.85 -10.93 7.09
C SER A 203 -4.45 -11.05 7.70
N GLN A 204 -3.69 -12.09 7.34
CA GLN A 204 -2.25 -12.17 7.67
C GLN A 204 -1.46 -11.07 6.94
N VAL A 205 -1.75 -10.83 5.66
CA VAL A 205 -1.15 -9.74 4.86
C VAL A 205 -1.47 -8.38 5.49
N ALA A 206 -2.73 -8.18 5.87
CA ALA A 206 -3.17 -6.95 6.52
C ALA A 206 -2.49 -6.73 7.87
N ALA A 207 -2.50 -7.74 8.74
CA ALA A 207 -1.83 -7.69 10.04
C ALA A 207 -0.32 -7.41 9.88
N ALA A 208 0.36 -8.06 8.93
CA ALA A 208 1.76 -7.81 8.64
C ALA A 208 2.03 -6.39 8.15
N SER A 209 1.13 -5.83 7.32
CA SER A 209 1.23 -4.46 6.82
C SER A 209 1.03 -3.42 7.93
N VAL A 210 0.07 -3.65 8.83
CA VAL A 210 -0.19 -2.80 10.00
C VAL A 210 1.00 -2.84 10.97
N LEU A 211 1.52 -4.05 11.27
CA LEU A 211 2.72 -4.21 12.10
C LEU A 211 3.94 -3.56 11.48
N HIS A 212 4.13 -3.69 10.17
CA HIS A 212 5.21 -3.01 9.45
C HIS A 212 5.14 -1.49 9.67
N SER A 213 3.98 -0.87 9.48
CA SER A 213 3.79 0.57 9.68
C SER A 213 4.04 1.00 11.13
N ALA A 214 3.62 0.20 12.11
CA ALA A 214 3.83 0.46 13.53
C ALA A 214 5.32 0.40 13.94
N ILE A 215 6.07 -0.59 13.43
CA ILE A 215 7.48 -0.85 13.75
C ILE A 215 8.43 0.05 12.95
N ALA A 216 8.08 0.41 11.72
CA ALA A 216 8.94 1.21 10.85
C ALA A 216 9.17 2.64 11.38
N THR A 217 8.23 3.16 12.19
CA THR A 217 8.27 4.53 12.73
C THR A 217 8.98 4.62 14.08
N ALA A 218 8.74 3.66 14.97
CA ALA A 218 9.35 3.59 16.30
C ALA A 218 9.34 2.14 16.80
N PRO A 219 10.25 1.74 17.69
CA PRO A 219 10.15 0.43 18.31
C PRO A 219 8.94 0.44 19.28
N PRO A 220 8.18 -0.65 19.42
CA PRO A 220 7.24 -0.84 20.52
C PRO A 220 7.97 -0.77 21.86
N ASP A 221 7.34 -0.13 22.85
CA ASP A 221 8.01 0.32 24.08
C ASP A 221 8.45 -0.81 25.05
N PHE A 222 8.15 -2.08 24.74
CA PHE A 222 8.30 -3.22 25.68
C PHE A 222 9.08 -4.41 25.08
N GLY A 223 10.06 -4.17 24.21
CA GLY A 223 10.91 -5.24 23.64
C GLY A 223 10.16 -6.22 22.73
N SER A 224 8.93 -5.87 22.32
CA SER A 224 8.01 -6.75 21.57
C SER A 224 8.49 -7.10 20.16
N VAL A 225 9.38 -6.28 19.57
CA VAL A 225 10.04 -6.57 18.28
C VAL A 225 10.89 -7.84 18.36
N SER A 226 11.41 -8.14 19.56
CA SER A 226 12.24 -9.30 19.84
C SER A 226 11.39 -10.55 20.17
N SER A 227 10.08 -10.51 19.94
CA SER A 227 9.22 -11.68 20.16
C SER A 227 9.43 -12.73 19.08
N PHE A 228 9.80 -13.96 19.48
CA PHE A 228 9.96 -15.07 18.53
C PHE A 228 8.71 -15.29 17.68
N ARG A 229 7.50 -15.09 18.23
CA ARG A 229 6.26 -15.19 17.46
C ARG A 229 6.22 -14.21 16.29
N LEU A 230 6.52 -12.93 16.51
CA LEU A 230 6.59 -11.95 15.41
C LEU A 230 7.60 -12.37 14.35
N LEU A 231 8.80 -12.78 14.78
CA LEU A 231 9.89 -13.16 13.87
C LEU A 231 9.54 -14.40 13.03
N PHE A 232 9.02 -15.44 13.67
CA PHE A 232 8.56 -16.65 12.99
C PHE A 232 7.38 -16.38 12.07
N GLY A 233 6.43 -15.55 12.49
CA GLY A 233 5.32 -15.11 11.67
C GLY A 233 5.80 -14.40 10.41
N ALA A 234 6.69 -13.42 10.56
CA ALA A 234 7.27 -12.68 9.43
C ALA A 234 8.09 -13.59 8.49
N LEU A 235 8.94 -14.47 9.03
CA LEU A 235 9.71 -15.43 8.24
C LEU A 235 8.82 -16.43 7.49
N ARG A 236 7.74 -16.89 8.11
CA ARG A 236 6.79 -17.82 7.49
C ARG A 236 6.09 -17.18 6.29
N LEU A 237 5.63 -15.93 6.42
CA LEU A 237 5.03 -15.18 5.32
C LEU A 237 6.05 -14.94 4.19
N ALA A 238 7.29 -14.60 4.55
CA ALA A 238 8.38 -14.41 3.59
C ALA A 238 8.81 -15.71 2.88
N ARG A 239 8.54 -16.90 3.43
CA ARG A 239 9.00 -18.18 2.85
C ARG A 239 8.31 -18.56 1.52
N SER A 240 7.20 -17.91 1.19
CA SER A 240 6.34 -18.31 0.08
C SER A 240 6.37 -17.26 -1.05
N PRO A 241 7.39 -17.20 -1.92
CA PRO A 241 7.62 -16.11 -2.88
C PRO A 241 6.50 -15.87 -3.90
N ARG A 242 5.59 -16.84 -4.09
CA ARG A 242 4.44 -16.74 -5.00
C ARG A 242 3.12 -16.41 -4.29
N SER A 243 3.17 -16.20 -2.97
CA SER A 243 2.01 -15.87 -2.15
C SER A 243 1.80 -14.36 -2.12
N GLU A 244 0.55 -13.91 -2.04
CA GLU A 244 0.19 -12.51 -1.75
C GLU A 244 0.81 -12.02 -0.43
N SER A 245 1.09 -12.94 0.49
CA SER A 245 1.74 -12.66 1.79
C SER A 245 3.25 -12.44 1.71
N PHE A 246 3.90 -12.76 0.59
CA PHE A 246 5.34 -12.68 0.46
C PHE A 246 5.87 -11.27 0.71
N SER A 247 5.35 -10.30 -0.05
CA SER A 247 5.79 -8.90 0.02
C SER A 247 5.54 -8.31 1.40
N ALA A 248 4.39 -8.63 2.02
CA ALA A 248 4.09 -8.17 3.38
C ALA A 248 5.06 -8.78 4.42
N GLY A 249 5.41 -10.06 4.29
CA GLY A 249 6.39 -10.73 5.14
C GLY A 249 7.79 -10.13 5.01
N VAL A 250 8.28 -9.94 3.78
CA VAL A 250 9.61 -9.36 3.52
C VAL A 250 9.70 -7.92 4.01
N ARG A 251 8.66 -7.09 3.78
CA ARG A 251 8.59 -5.72 4.32
C ARG A 251 8.62 -5.73 5.84
N LEU A 252 7.84 -6.60 6.49
CA LEU A 252 7.84 -6.74 7.95
C LEU A 252 9.22 -7.15 8.49
N LEU A 253 9.89 -8.13 7.86
CA LEU A 253 11.26 -8.51 8.21
C LEU A 253 12.22 -7.34 8.11
N HIS A 254 12.10 -6.52 7.07
CA HIS A 254 12.94 -5.35 6.89
C HIS A 254 12.71 -4.30 7.99
N ALA A 255 11.45 -4.00 8.35
CA ALA A 255 11.17 -3.09 9.46
C ALA A 255 11.73 -3.60 10.79
N VAL A 256 11.60 -4.91 11.04
CA VAL A 256 12.11 -5.55 12.26
C VAL A 256 13.65 -5.55 12.31
N CYS A 257 14.32 -5.80 11.18
CA CYS A 257 15.79 -5.89 11.10
C CYS A 257 16.52 -4.57 11.42
N ARG A 258 15.82 -3.43 11.37
CA ARG A 258 16.35 -2.13 11.80
C ARG A 258 16.77 -2.11 13.27
N TRP A 259 16.19 -2.98 14.09
CA TRP A 259 16.40 -3.05 15.53
C TRP A 259 17.43 -4.12 15.90
N ALA A 260 18.46 -3.73 16.66
CA ALA A 260 19.60 -4.59 16.97
C ALA A 260 19.22 -5.86 17.71
N GLU A 261 18.33 -5.76 18.70
CA GLU A 261 17.87 -6.90 19.50
C GLU A 261 17.20 -7.97 18.62
N ALA A 262 16.39 -7.55 17.65
CA ALA A 262 15.68 -8.45 16.76
C ALA A 262 16.60 -9.14 15.74
N ARG A 263 17.71 -8.51 15.32
CA ARG A 263 18.68 -9.12 14.39
C ARG A 263 19.26 -10.42 14.95
N THR A 264 19.66 -10.40 16.23
CA THR A 264 20.24 -11.58 16.88
C THR A 264 19.28 -12.77 16.90
N LEU A 265 18.00 -12.51 17.18
CA LEU A 265 16.97 -13.53 17.22
C LEU A 265 16.55 -13.99 15.82
N LEU A 266 16.51 -13.09 14.83
CA LEU A 266 16.29 -13.44 13.42
C LEU A 266 17.38 -14.39 12.90
N MET A 267 18.64 -14.15 13.24
CA MET A 267 19.74 -15.05 12.89
C MET A 267 19.54 -16.43 13.52
N ARG A 268 19.18 -16.49 14.80
CA ARG A 268 18.87 -17.76 15.51
C ARG A 268 17.65 -18.48 14.95
N ALA A 269 16.67 -17.74 14.42
CA ALA A 269 15.48 -18.28 13.78
C ALA A 269 15.72 -18.77 12.34
N GLY A 270 16.95 -18.66 11.81
CA GLY A 270 17.29 -19.13 10.47
C GLY A 270 16.87 -18.18 9.35
N ALA A 271 16.82 -16.86 9.62
CA ALA A 271 16.46 -15.86 8.61
C ALA A 271 17.42 -15.85 7.40
N ILE A 272 18.72 -16.00 7.63
CA ILE A 272 19.76 -15.99 6.59
C ILE A 272 19.54 -17.10 5.54
N PRO A 273 19.51 -18.40 5.90
CA PRO A 273 19.29 -19.46 4.91
C PRO A 273 17.94 -19.33 4.22
N CYS A 274 16.89 -18.93 4.96
CA CYS A 274 15.56 -18.70 4.39
C CYS A 274 15.60 -17.63 3.28
N LEU A 275 16.15 -16.45 3.57
CA LEU A 275 16.25 -15.36 2.60
C LEU A 275 17.12 -15.72 1.40
N LEU A 276 18.23 -16.45 1.62
CA LEU A 276 19.08 -16.91 0.53
C LEU A 276 18.36 -17.86 -0.42
N ASP A 277 17.53 -18.77 0.07
CA ASP A 277 16.76 -19.70 -0.78
C ASP A 277 15.67 -18.98 -1.59
N ILE A 278 15.08 -17.91 -1.06
CA ILE A 278 14.02 -17.12 -1.71
C ILE A 278 14.60 -16.16 -2.76
N LEU A 279 15.77 -15.58 -2.48
CA LEU A 279 16.36 -14.48 -3.24
C LEU A 279 16.45 -14.70 -4.77
N PRO A 280 16.75 -15.90 -5.30
CA PRO A 280 16.74 -16.16 -6.74
C PRO A 280 15.35 -16.04 -7.39
N VAL A 281 14.29 -16.34 -6.64
CA VAL A 281 12.90 -16.34 -7.10
C VAL A 281 12.25 -14.97 -6.90
N ALA A 282 12.73 -14.18 -5.95
CA ALA A 282 12.20 -12.84 -5.72
C ALA A 282 12.45 -11.91 -6.91
N GLU A 283 11.50 -11.02 -7.16
CA GLU A 283 11.51 -10.04 -8.26
C GLU A 283 11.29 -8.61 -7.75
N GLY A 284 11.69 -7.62 -8.56
CA GLY A 284 11.42 -6.20 -8.32
C GLY A 284 11.81 -5.69 -6.92
N ALA A 285 10.87 -5.00 -6.28
CA ALA A 285 11.08 -4.39 -4.96
C ALA A 285 11.33 -5.44 -3.87
N ASP A 286 10.67 -6.60 -3.92
CA ASP A 286 10.80 -7.62 -2.88
C ASP A 286 12.22 -8.22 -2.85
N ALA A 287 12.83 -8.46 -4.02
CA ALA A 287 14.22 -8.92 -4.10
C ALA A 287 15.20 -7.89 -3.53
N GLN A 288 14.95 -6.59 -3.77
CA GLN A 288 15.75 -5.52 -3.19
C GLN A 288 15.60 -5.51 -1.66
N THR A 289 14.37 -5.60 -1.14
CA THR A 289 14.13 -5.64 0.30
C THR A 289 14.75 -6.88 0.96
N CYS A 290 14.66 -8.07 0.34
CA CYS A 290 15.38 -9.26 0.81
C CYS A 290 16.89 -9.02 0.92
N MET A 291 17.48 -8.37 -0.09
CA MET A 291 18.91 -8.02 -0.09
C MET A 291 19.25 -6.97 0.98
N GLU A 292 18.36 -6.01 1.26
CA GLU A 292 18.52 -5.05 2.35
C GLU A 292 18.51 -5.73 3.71
N VAL A 293 17.63 -6.71 3.94
CA VAL A 293 17.63 -7.50 5.18
C VAL A 293 18.92 -8.32 5.30
N LEU A 294 19.35 -9.00 4.23
CA LEU A 294 20.60 -9.76 4.22
C LEU A 294 21.82 -8.86 4.48
N GLU A 295 21.84 -7.65 3.91
CA GLU A 295 22.89 -6.67 4.16
C GLU A 295 22.96 -6.29 5.64
N GLN A 296 21.83 -6.02 6.27
CA GLN A 296 21.79 -5.68 7.69
C GLN A 296 22.23 -6.85 8.58
N LEU A 297 21.75 -8.06 8.30
CA LEU A 297 22.13 -9.27 9.05
C LEU A 297 23.60 -9.64 8.84
N SER A 298 24.18 -9.38 7.67
CA SER A 298 25.59 -9.72 7.38
C SER A 298 26.62 -8.96 8.23
N LYS A 299 26.22 -7.85 8.89
CA LYS A 299 27.11 -7.08 9.78
C LYS A 299 27.48 -7.87 11.04
N GLU A 300 26.54 -8.64 11.56
CA GLU A 300 26.68 -9.40 12.81
C GLU A 300 26.66 -10.92 12.56
N GLY A 301 26.12 -11.37 11.42
CA GLY A 301 25.88 -12.76 11.06
C GLY A 301 26.81 -13.33 9.99
N ALA A 302 28.05 -12.86 9.92
CA ALA A 302 28.99 -13.28 8.88
C ALA A 302 29.29 -14.80 8.93
N GLU A 303 29.36 -15.39 10.12
CA GLU A 303 29.57 -16.85 10.29
C GLU A 303 28.39 -17.67 9.75
N ALA A 304 27.16 -17.26 10.05
CA ALA A 304 25.95 -17.92 9.56
C ALA A 304 25.81 -17.83 8.03
N LEU A 305 26.31 -16.76 7.42
CA LEU A 305 26.38 -16.67 5.95
C LEU A 305 27.46 -17.59 5.37
N ARG A 306 28.59 -17.78 6.06
CA ARG A 306 29.67 -18.69 5.61
C ARG A 306 29.28 -20.16 5.69
N SER A 307 28.50 -20.54 6.70
CA SER A 307 28.01 -21.91 6.82
C SER A 307 26.99 -22.26 5.72
N CYS A 308 26.45 -21.27 5.02
CA CYS A 308 25.53 -21.46 3.90
C CYS A 308 26.30 -21.54 2.57
N GLU A 309 26.52 -22.74 2.06
CA GLU A 309 27.18 -22.97 0.75
C GLU A 309 26.51 -22.21 -0.41
N ARG A 310 25.19 -22.02 -0.34
CA ARG A 310 24.39 -21.34 -1.37
C ARG A 310 24.46 -19.81 -1.31
N ALA A 311 25.12 -19.23 -0.31
CA ALA A 311 25.16 -17.79 -0.11
C ALA A 311 25.75 -17.05 -1.31
N VAL A 312 26.95 -17.47 -1.75
CA VAL A 312 27.65 -16.81 -2.87
C VAL A 312 26.88 -17.00 -4.19
N PRO A 313 26.51 -18.22 -4.62
CA PRO A 313 25.77 -18.41 -5.86
C PRO A 313 24.45 -17.61 -5.92
N ASN A 314 23.67 -17.60 -4.83
CA ASN A 314 22.37 -16.93 -4.83
C ASN A 314 22.50 -15.41 -4.85
N ILE A 315 23.47 -14.83 -4.12
CA ILE A 315 23.74 -13.39 -4.19
C ILE A 315 24.27 -13.01 -5.58
N VAL A 316 25.23 -13.78 -6.13
CA VAL A 316 25.77 -13.54 -7.47
C VAL A 316 24.65 -13.58 -8.51
N ASN A 317 23.72 -14.53 -8.43
CA ASN A 317 22.59 -14.62 -9.35
C ASN A 317 21.71 -13.35 -9.38
N THR A 318 21.66 -12.59 -8.29
CA THR A 318 20.89 -11.34 -8.21
C THR A 318 21.63 -10.09 -8.68
N LEU A 319 22.96 -10.11 -8.72
CA LEU A 319 23.74 -8.97 -9.23
C LEU A 319 23.33 -8.65 -10.68
N MET A 320 23.09 -7.37 -10.97
CA MET A 320 22.64 -6.84 -12.27
C MET A 320 21.26 -7.35 -12.75
N ARG A 321 20.53 -8.15 -11.94
CA ARG A 321 19.22 -8.71 -12.33
C ARG A 321 18.05 -7.80 -11.95
N VAL A 322 18.13 -7.11 -10.82
CA VAL A 322 16.97 -6.44 -10.18
C VAL A 322 17.08 -4.92 -10.27
N SER A 323 18.06 -4.35 -9.58
CA SER A 323 18.31 -2.92 -9.56
C SER A 323 19.78 -2.66 -9.29
N GLU A 324 20.25 -1.46 -9.62
CA GLU A 324 21.60 -1.02 -9.28
C GLU A 324 21.83 -1.02 -7.77
N ARG A 325 20.83 -0.56 -7.00
CA ARG A 325 20.85 -0.60 -5.53
C ARG A 325 20.95 -2.03 -4.98
N CYS A 326 20.19 -2.98 -5.52
CA CYS A 326 20.28 -4.39 -5.15
C CYS A 326 21.70 -4.95 -5.44
N THR A 327 22.29 -4.56 -6.57
CA THR A 327 23.67 -4.94 -6.93
C THR A 327 24.69 -4.37 -5.94
N ALA A 328 24.54 -3.10 -5.56
CA ALA A 328 25.40 -2.45 -4.56
C ALA A 328 25.34 -3.14 -3.18
N LEU A 329 24.14 -3.54 -2.75
CA LEU A 329 23.93 -4.27 -1.50
C LEU A 329 24.53 -5.69 -1.57
N GLY A 330 24.28 -6.41 -2.67
CA GLY A 330 24.84 -7.75 -2.88
C GLY A 330 26.38 -7.75 -2.87
N LEU A 331 27.02 -6.77 -3.53
CA LEU A 331 28.47 -6.59 -3.43
C LEU A 331 28.94 -6.30 -2.00
N SER A 332 28.16 -5.55 -1.22
CA SER A 332 28.50 -5.24 0.17
C SER A 332 28.46 -6.49 1.06
N VAL A 333 27.48 -7.37 0.86
CA VAL A 333 27.41 -8.67 1.53
C VAL A 333 28.59 -9.56 1.12
N LEU A 334 28.86 -9.69 -0.18
CA LEU A 334 29.99 -10.50 -0.68
C LEU A 334 31.35 -10.02 -0.17
N LEU A 335 31.57 -8.69 -0.13
CA LEU A 335 32.79 -8.12 0.43
C LEU A 335 32.99 -8.54 1.89
N ARG A 336 31.95 -8.49 2.74
CA ARG A 336 32.04 -8.92 4.15
C ARG A 336 32.31 -10.41 4.30
N LEU A 337 31.78 -11.24 3.40
CA LEU A 337 32.08 -12.66 3.41
C LEU A 337 33.56 -12.91 3.15
N CYS A 338 34.15 -12.19 2.18
CA CYS A 338 35.55 -12.28 1.82
C CYS A 338 36.53 -11.66 2.84
N THR A 339 36.14 -10.65 3.62
CA THR A 339 37.07 -9.96 4.54
C THR A 339 37.36 -10.72 5.84
N HIS A 340 36.41 -11.54 6.35
CA HIS A 340 36.57 -12.23 7.64
C HIS A 340 36.73 -13.77 7.54
N GLY A 341 37.17 -14.32 6.40
CA GLY A 341 37.41 -15.76 6.26
C GLY A 341 38.07 -16.14 4.94
N ALA A 342 38.81 -17.27 4.93
CA ALA A 342 39.62 -17.77 3.82
C ALA A 342 38.86 -17.80 2.48
N GLY A 343 39.58 -17.44 1.41
CA GLY A 343 39.05 -17.01 0.13
C GLY A 343 37.85 -17.81 -0.36
N ILE A 344 36.74 -17.11 -0.58
CA ILE A 344 35.69 -17.60 -1.47
C ILE A 344 36.37 -17.87 -2.80
N GLY A 345 36.45 -19.15 -3.20
CA GLY A 345 37.00 -19.52 -4.49
C GLY A 345 36.32 -18.69 -5.58
N MET A 346 37.11 -18.11 -6.48
CA MET A 346 36.56 -17.37 -7.62
C MET A 346 35.72 -18.30 -8.47
N GLU A 347 34.39 -18.27 -8.26
CA GLU A 347 33.47 -18.88 -9.19
C GLU A 347 33.52 -18.09 -10.50
N ALA A 348 33.64 -18.79 -11.62
CA ALA A 348 33.58 -18.22 -12.98
C ALA A 348 32.45 -17.19 -13.15
N LYS A 349 31.29 -17.48 -12.55
CA LYS A 349 30.09 -16.64 -12.61
C LYS A 349 30.25 -15.33 -11.84
N LEU A 350 30.93 -15.34 -10.69
CA LEU A 350 31.22 -14.14 -9.92
C LEU A 350 32.17 -13.23 -10.71
N ALA A 351 33.26 -13.78 -11.25
CA ALA A 351 34.22 -13.02 -12.04
C ALA A 351 33.56 -12.36 -13.26
N ALA A 352 32.77 -13.11 -14.03
CA ALA A 352 32.04 -12.57 -15.18
C ALA A 352 31.10 -11.43 -14.80
N LYS A 353 30.31 -11.57 -13.72
CA LYS A 353 29.40 -10.52 -13.28
C LYS A 353 30.12 -9.27 -12.77
N LEU A 354 31.26 -9.42 -12.09
CA LEU A 354 32.05 -8.26 -11.63
C LEU A 354 32.61 -7.47 -12.81
N LEU A 355 33.12 -8.15 -13.84
CA LEU A 355 33.61 -7.50 -15.06
C LEU A 355 32.48 -6.77 -15.80
N LEU A 356 31.30 -7.40 -15.91
CA LEU A 356 30.11 -6.75 -16.47
C LEU A 356 29.72 -5.48 -15.69
N ILE A 357 29.79 -5.50 -14.35
CA ILE A 357 29.53 -4.32 -13.51
C ILE A 357 30.54 -3.21 -13.82
N LEU A 358 31.82 -3.53 -13.99
CA LEU A 358 32.86 -2.54 -14.29
C LEU A 358 32.68 -1.90 -15.67
N GLN A 359 32.19 -2.66 -16.65
CA GLN A 359 31.91 -2.20 -18.01
C GLN A 359 30.56 -1.46 -18.14
N SER A 360 29.64 -1.65 -17.20
CA SER A 360 28.31 -1.03 -17.21
C SER A 360 28.33 0.48 -16.91
N THR A 361 27.19 1.15 -17.00
CA THR A 361 27.01 2.56 -16.61
C THR A 361 26.73 2.76 -15.11
N CYS A 362 26.94 1.73 -14.27
CA CYS A 362 26.73 1.83 -12.82
C CYS A 362 27.58 2.95 -12.19
N GLU A 363 27.08 3.48 -11.08
CA GLU A 363 27.70 4.47 -10.23
C GLU A 363 29.14 4.09 -9.87
N PRO A 364 30.02 5.09 -9.74
CA PRO A 364 31.43 4.87 -9.44
C PRO A 364 31.64 4.11 -8.12
N ALA A 365 30.76 4.30 -7.13
CA ALA A 365 30.81 3.59 -5.86
C ALA A 365 30.58 2.07 -6.02
N VAL A 366 29.64 1.67 -6.89
CA VAL A 366 29.34 0.27 -7.17
C VAL A 366 30.51 -0.38 -7.92
N LYS A 367 31.05 0.32 -8.92
CA LYS A 367 32.26 -0.11 -9.63
C LYS A 367 33.44 -0.28 -8.68
N GLN A 368 33.64 0.65 -7.74
CA GLN A 368 34.72 0.56 -6.77
C GLN A 368 34.59 -0.65 -5.84
N ARG A 369 33.37 -0.96 -5.36
CA ARG A 369 33.10 -2.18 -4.59
C ARG A 369 33.40 -3.44 -5.41
N ALA A 370 33.02 -3.47 -6.68
CA ALA A 370 33.31 -4.60 -7.58
C ALA A 370 34.83 -4.79 -7.80
N ARG A 371 35.59 -3.69 -7.98
CA ARG A 371 37.07 -3.75 -8.07
C ARG A 371 37.67 -4.32 -6.80
N ASN A 372 37.24 -3.83 -5.63
CA ASN A 372 37.76 -4.30 -4.35
C ASN A 372 37.49 -5.80 -4.16
N LEU A 373 36.31 -6.28 -4.54
CA LEU A 373 35.95 -7.68 -4.46
C LEU A 373 36.82 -8.52 -5.41
N LEU A 374 37.04 -8.06 -6.65
CA LEU A 374 37.91 -8.73 -7.62
C LEU A 374 39.37 -8.79 -7.13
N LYS A 375 39.89 -7.70 -6.53
CA LYS A 375 41.22 -7.66 -5.91
C LYS A 375 41.33 -8.68 -4.75
N LEU A 376 40.34 -8.75 -3.85
CA LEU A 376 40.35 -9.72 -2.75
C LEU A 376 40.30 -11.17 -3.25
N CYS A 377 39.46 -11.43 -4.24
CA CYS A 377 39.33 -12.73 -4.87
C CYS A 377 40.61 -13.17 -5.60
N SER A 378 41.35 -12.22 -6.19
CA SER A 378 42.62 -12.48 -6.87
C SER A 378 43.78 -12.86 -5.97
N ARG A 379 43.77 -12.37 -4.73
CA ARG A 379 44.81 -12.68 -3.73
C ARG A 379 44.66 -14.08 -3.14
N GLY A 380 43.47 -14.69 -3.23
CA GLY A 380 43.20 -16.04 -2.74
C GLY A 380 43.58 -17.16 -3.71
N HIS A 381 43.54 -16.93 -5.02
CA HIS A 381 43.91 -17.91 -6.06
C HIS A 381 44.50 -17.23 -7.30
N GLY A 382 45.84 -17.20 -7.39
CA GLY A 382 46.57 -16.57 -8.50
C GLY A 382 46.41 -17.24 -9.87
N GLU A 383 45.95 -18.49 -9.93
CA GLU A 383 45.88 -19.28 -11.17
C GLU A 383 44.51 -19.24 -11.88
N GLY A 384 43.41 -19.02 -11.14
CA GLY A 384 42.06 -19.03 -11.72
C GLY A 384 41.72 -17.79 -12.56
N LEU A 385 42.22 -16.63 -12.15
CA LEU A 385 42.02 -15.35 -12.84
C LEU A 385 42.86 -15.22 -14.11
N SER A 386 44.09 -15.75 -14.14
CA SER A 386 44.93 -15.72 -15.33
C SER A 386 44.34 -16.58 -16.44
N MET A 387 43.80 -17.76 -16.11
CA MET A 387 43.07 -18.60 -17.08
C MET A 387 41.79 -17.95 -17.61
N PHE A 388 40.99 -17.29 -16.75
CA PHE A 388 39.76 -16.62 -17.18
C PHE A 388 40.00 -15.34 -17.98
N ALA A 389 40.99 -14.54 -17.59
CA ALA A 389 41.39 -13.33 -18.32
C ALA A 389 41.94 -13.68 -19.71
N SER A 390 42.74 -14.76 -19.80
CA SER A 390 43.22 -15.31 -21.07
C SER A 390 42.07 -15.81 -21.95
N LYS A 391 41.06 -16.49 -21.39
CA LYS A 391 39.88 -16.97 -22.14
C LYS A 391 38.93 -15.86 -22.59
N CYS A 392 38.85 -14.75 -21.85
CA CYS A 392 37.96 -13.63 -22.15
C CYS A 392 38.64 -12.48 -22.90
N GLY A 393 39.95 -12.56 -23.18
CA GLY A 393 40.69 -11.50 -23.87
C GLY A 393 40.75 -10.17 -23.10
N LEU A 394 40.65 -10.22 -21.77
CA LEU A 394 40.60 -9.04 -20.91
C LEU A 394 41.98 -8.74 -20.34
N ASP A 395 42.53 -7.60 -20.72
CA ASP A 395 43.80 -7.09 -20.19
C ASP A 395 43.58 -6.54 -18.77
N LEU A 396 43.71 -7.41 -17.76
CA LEU A 396 43.50 -7.07 -16.34
C LEU A 396 44.56 -6.10 -15.78
N SER A 397 45.63 -5.85 -16.53
CA SER A 397 46.72 -4.92 -16.22
C SER A 397 46.21 -3.49 -15.91
N TYR A 398 45.15 -3.03 -16.59
CA TYR A 398 44.57 -1.70 -16.37
C TYR A 398 43.43 -1.64 -15.34
N THR A 399 42.91 -2.79 -14.88
CA THR A 399 41.73 -2.84 -14.00
C THR A 399 42.10 -3.01 -12.51
N ILE A 400 43.34 -3.43 -12.24
CA ILE A 400 43.85 -3.79 -10.91
C ILE A 400 44.67 -2.66 -10.24
N HIS A 401 45.07 -1.63 -10.98
CA HIS A 401 45.48 -0.36 -10.40
C HIS A 401 44.23 0.46 -10.07
#